data_AF-A0A358SLB9-F1
#
_entry.id   AF-A0A358SLB9-F1
#
_cell.length_a   1.000
_cell.length_b   1.000
_cell.length_c   1.000
_cell.angle_alpha   90.00
_cell.angle_beta   90.00
_cell.angle_gamma   90.00
#
_symmetry.space_group_name_H-M   'P 1'
#
loop_
_entity.id
_entity.type
_entity.pdbx_description
1 polymer ?
#
loop_
_entity_poly.entity_id
_entity_poly.type
_entity_poly.pdbx_seq_one_letter_code
_entity_poly.pdbx_strand_id
1 'polypeptide(L)' 'AALAYGLAFVPLAAERFDLVIPAGLAGSREVQGLLRVLASPWLLDQLASLPGYDASRCGEHVATLEPARR' A
#
# COMPACT_ATOMS: atom_id res chain seq x y z
N ALA A 1 23.36 2.51 -4.47
CA ALA A 1 24.44 3.43 -4.89
C ALA A 1 24.75 4.49 -3.83
N ALA A 2 23.79 5.33 -3.40
CA ALA A 2 24.03 6.41 -2.41
C ALA A 2 24.65 5.93 -1.07
N LEU A 3 24.17 4.81 -0.52
CA LEU A 3 24.72 4.22 0.71
C LEU A 3 26.22 3.88 0.60
N ALA A 4 26.71 3.48 -0.58
CA ALA A 4 28.12 3.16 -0.79
C ALA A 4 29.05 4.39 -0.72
N TYR A 5 28.48 5.59 -0.80
CA TYR A 5 29.19 6.87 -0.68
C TYR A 5 28.96 7.54 0.69
N GLY A 6 28.37 6.83 1.66
CA GLY A 6 28.11 7.38 3.00
C GLY A 6 27.01 8.44 3.04
N LEU A 7 26.20 8.55 1.99
CA LEU A 7 25.11 9.51 1.92
C LEU A 7 23.89 8.96 2.66
N ALA A 8 23.47 9.66 3.71
CA ALA A 8 22.23 9.38 4.41
C ALA A 8 21.03 9.81 3.55
N PHE A 9 19.92 9.07 3.70
CA PHE A 9 18.64 9.48 3.12
C PHE A 9 18.03 10.60 3.97
N VAL A 10 17.62 11.70 3.33
CA VAL A 10 16.88 12.79 3.97
C VAL A 10 15.45 12.77 3.43
N PRO A 11 14.45 12.36 4.24
CA PRO A 11 13.06 12.35 3.80
C PRO A 11 12.57 13.78 3.56
N LEU A 12 12.05 14.05 2.37
CA LEU A 12 11.44 15.34 2.03
C LEU A 12 9.94 15.37 2.34
N ALA A 13 9.26 14.25 2.07
CA ALA A 13 7.84 14.06 2.33
C ALA A 13 7.53 12.58 2.55
N ALA A 14 6.45 12.30 3.28
CA ALA A 14 5.83 10.99 3.31
C ALA A 14 4.69 10.96 2.30
N GLU A 15 4.73 10.02 1.37
CA GLU A 15 3.68 9.84 0.37
C GLU A 15 2.93 8.55 0.69
N ARG A 16 1.60 8.64 0.70
CA ARG A 16 0.71 7.52 0.94
C ARG A 16 -0.23 7.37 -0.25
N PHE A 17 -0.34 6.14 -0.73
CA PHE A 17 -1.27 5.79 -1.80
C PHE A 17 -2.40 4.94 -1.24
N ASP A 18 -3.64 5.34 -1.53
CA ASP A 18 -4.82 4.55 -1.22
C ASP A 18 -5.35 3.89 -2.50
N LEU A 19 -5.66 2.59 -2.43
CA LEU A 19 -6.29 1.85 -3.52
C LEU A 19 -7.80 2.05 -3.47
N VAL A 20 -8.35 2.74 -4.47
CA VAL A 20 -9.80 2.93 -4.61
C VAL A 20 -10.39 1.82 -5.45
N ILE A 21 -11.36 1.10 -4.88
CA ILE A 21 -12.08 0.01 -5.55
C ILE A 21 -13.53 0.45 -5.80
N PRO A 22 -14.04 0.39 -7.05
CA PRO A 22 -15.46 0.60 -7.31
C PRO A 22 -16.32 -0.38 -6.50
N ALA A 23 -17.34 0.11 -5.82
CA ALA A 23 -18.16 -0.69 -4.90
C ALA A 23 -18.73 -1.98 -5.54
N GLY A 24 -19.15 -1.91 -6.80
CA GLY A 24 -19.66 -3.08 -7.54
C GLY A 24 -18.62 -4.17 -7.80
N LEU A 25 -17.32 -3.87 -7.69
CA LEU A 25 -16.22 -4.82 -7.85
C LEU A 25 -15.66 -5.32 -6.51
N ALA A 26 -16.03 -4.71 -5.37
CA ALA A 26 -15.46 -5.06 -4.07
C ALA A 26 -15.64 -6.55 -3.71
N GLY A 27 -16.75 -7.15 -4.15
CA GLY A 27 -17.03 -8.58 -3.94
C GLY A 27 -16.44 -9.52 -4.99
N SER A 28 -15.76 -9.02 -6.03
CA SER A 28 -15.24 -9.88 -7.10
C SER A 28 -14.10 -10.75 -6.60
N ARG A 29 -13.94 -11.94 -7.19
CA ARG A 29 -12.90 -12.89 -6.80
C ARG A 29 -11.50 -12.29 -6.99
N GLU A 30 -11.32 -11.50 -8.04
CA GLU A 30 -10.08 -10.85 -8.42
C GLU A 30 -9.69 -9.80 -7.38
N VAL A 31 -10.63 -8.93 -7.00
CA VAL A 31 -10.41 -7.91 -5.96
C VAL A 31 -10.09 -8.56 -4.61
N GLN A 32 -10.86 -9.57 -4.22
CA GLN A 32 -10.61 -10.31 -2.98
C GLN A 32 -9.25 -11.02 -3.00
N GLY A 33 -8.83 -11.53 -4.16
CA GLY A 33 -7.49 -12.08 -4.36
C GLY A 33 -6.38 -11.04 -4.14
N LEU A 34 -6.52 -9.87 -4.76
CA LEU A 34 -5.57 -8.77 -4.61
C LEU A 34 -5.47 -8.29 -3.15
N LEU A 35 -6.61 -8.05 -2.49
CA LEU A 35 -6.64 -7.60 -1.09
C LEU A 35 -5.95 -8.60 -0.15
N ARG A 36 -6.14 -9.91 -0.36
CA ARG A 36 -5.43 -10.95 0.41
C ARG A 36 -3.93 -10.90 0.23
N VAL A 37 -3.44 -10.65 -0.99
CA VAL A 37 -2.00 -10.53 -1.25
C VAL A 37 -1.44 -9.26 -0.60
N LEU A 38 -2.16 -8.14 -0.70
CA LEU A 38 -1.76 -6.87 -0.09
C LEU A 38 -1.61 -6.94 1.44
N ALA A 39 -2.45 -7.75 2.10
CA ALA A 39 -2.38 -7.99 3.54
C ALA A 39 -1.52 -9.20 3.93
N SER A 40 -0.83 -9.85 2.99
CA SER A 40 -0.08 -11.08 3.27
C SER A 40 1.28 -10.80 3.91
N PRO A 41 1.70 -11.59 4.92
CA PRO A 41 3.04 -11.47 5.50
C PRO A 41 4.15 -11.59 4.44
N TRP A 42 3.98 -12.50 3.48
CA TRP A 42 4.91 -12.67 2.37
C TRP A 42 5.16 -11.36 1.60
N LEU A 43 4.12 -10.61 1.26
CA LEU A 43 4.31 -9.34 0.54
C LEU A 43 4.95 -8.28 1.45
N LEU A 44 4.52 -8.20 2.72
CA LEU A 44 5.09 -7.25 3.68
C LEU A 44 6.58 -7.47 3.90
N ASP A 45 7.03 -8.73 3.98
CA ASP A 45 8.44 -9.09 4.09
C ASP A 45 9.23 -8.66 2.84
N GLN A 46 8.65 -8.85 1.66
CA GLN A 46 9.25 -8.40 0.40
C GLN A 46 9.36 -6.87 0.36
N LEU A 47 8.33 -6.14 0.80
CA LEU A 47 8.34 -4.68 0.85
C LEU A 47 9.32 -4.14 1.90
N ALA A 48 9.47 -4.83 3.04
CA ALA A 48 10.45 -4.45 4.08
C ALA A 48 11.90 -4.51 3.59
N SER A 49 12.18 -5.26 2.51
CA SER A 49 13.49 -5.28 1.86
C SER A 49 13.79 -4.03 1.02
N LEU A 50 12.78 -3.20 0.73
CA LEU A 50 12.93 -1.99 -0.09
C LEU A 50 13.31 -0.78 0.79
N PRO A 51 14.56 -0.29 0.72
CA PRO A 51 14.98 0.84 1.53
C PRO A 51 14.23 2.11 1.14
N GLY A 52 13.78 2.88 2.15
CA GLY A 52 13.09 4.15 1.95
C GLY A 52 11.58 4.05 1.77
N TYR A 53 11.00 2.85 1.82
CA TYR A 53 9.55 2.64 1.79
C TYR A 53 9.05 2.15 3.15
N ASP A 54 7.93 2.71 3.61
CA ASP A 54 7.20 2.23 4.79
C ASP A 54 5.94 1.48 4.34
N ALA A 55 5.93 0.16 4.54
CA ALA A 55 4.83 -0.72 4.19
C ALA A 55 3.93 -1.09 5.39
N SER A 56 4.10 -0.45 6.55
CA SER A 56 3.37 -0.76 7.79
C SER A 56 1.84 -0.70 7.64
N ARG A 57 1.34 0.07 6.68
CA ARG A 57 -0.09 0.27 6.38
C ARG A 57 -0.55 -0.42 5.09
N CYS A 58 0.29 -1.24 4.47
CA CYS A 58 -0.09 -1.94 3.24
C CYS A 58 -1.25 -2.91 3.51
N GLY A 59 -2.25 -2.91 2.62
CA GLY A 59 -3.44 -3.75 2.76
C GLY A 59 -4.46 -3.28 3.81
N GLU A 60 -4.23 -2.14 4.48
CA GLU A 60 -5.18 -1.57 5.43
C GLU A 60 -6.47 -1.10 4.73
N HIS A 61 -7.63 -1.54 5.24
CA HIS A 61 -8.91 -0.98 4.82
C HIS A 61 -9.14 0.37 5.50
N VAL A 62 -9.11 1.43 4.70
CA VAL A 62 -9.19 2.82 5.20
C VAL A 62 -10.63 3.26 5.45
N ALA A 63 -11.50 3.07 4.46
CA ALA A 63 -12.90 3.46 4.50
C ALA A 63 -13.69 2.77 3.40
N THR A 64 -15.00 2.66 3.61
CA THR A 64 -15.98 2.48 2.53
C THR A 64 -16.73 3.80 2.40
N LEU A 65 -16.69 4.40 1.20
CA LEU A 65 -17.35 5.68 0.95
C LEU A 65 -18.74 5.42 0.38
N GLU A 66 -19.74 6.03 1.00
CA GLU A 66 -21.08 6.10 0.40
C GLU A 66 -21.03 6.97 -0.87
N PRO A 67 -21.78 6.62 -1.93
CA PRO A 67 -21.84 7.44 -3.12
C PRO A 67 -22.34 8.85 -2.75
N ALA A 68 -21.70 9.87 -3.31
CA ALA A 68 -22.10 11.26 -3.08
C ALA A 68 -23.58 11.43 -3.49
N ARG A 69 -24.43 11.83 -2.54
CA ARG A 69 -25.83 12.17 -2.79
C ARG A 69 -25.83 13.39 -3.72
N ARG A 70 -26.27 13.18 -4.97
CA ARG A 70 -26.47 14.26 -5.95
C ARG A 70 -27.69 15.09 -5.59
#